data_AF-A0ABD6CWR3-F1
#
_entry.id   AF-A0ABD6CWR3-F1
#
_cell.length_a   1.000
_cell.length_b   1.000
_cell.length_c   1.000
_cell.angle_alpha   90.00
_cell.angle_beta   90.00
_cell.angle_gamma   90.00
#
_symmetry.space_group_name_H-M   'P 1'
#
loop_
_entity.id
_entity.type
_entity.pdbx_description
1 polymer ?
#
loop_
_entity_poly.entity_id
_entity_poly.type
_entity_poly.pdbx_seq_one_letter_code
_entity_poly.pdbx_strand_id
1 'polypeptide(L)' 'MPTVTEFVVQLVRSIVELVVIFVTEVAAHGPITLLIFLAGAALTTFAAGFFAVLVLGAAADGVREAVAP' A
#
# COMPACT_ATOMS: atom_id res chain seq x y z
N MET A 1 17.69 14.93 3.63
CA MET A 1 17.10 13.61 3.27
C MET A 1 15.88 13.47 4.15
N PRO A 2 14.69 13.21 3.62
CA PRO A 2 13.52 13.03 4.45
C PRO A 2 13.81 11.92 5.46
N THR A 3 13.51 12.17 6.72
CA THR A 3 13.51 11.12 7.74
C THR A 3 12.45 10.07 7.38
N VAL A 4 12.59 8.84 7.88
CA VAL A 4 11.58 7.79 7.66
C VAL A 4 10.18 8.28 8.04
N THR A 5 10.08 9.08 9.11
CA THR A 5 8.84 9.70 9.55
C THR A 5 8.27 10.67 8.51
N GLU A 6 9.08 11.56 7.94
CA GLU A 6 8.63 12.48 6.87
C GLU A 6 8.19 11.72 5.62
N PHE A 7 8.89 10.66 5.25
CA PHE A 7 8.49 9.78 4.16
C PHE A 7 7.13 9.14 4.42
N VAL A 8 6.91 8.58 5.62
CA VAL A 8 5.62 7.97 5.99
C VAL A 8 4.50 9.00 5.99
N VAL A 9 4.73 10.22 6.50
CA VAL A 9 3.73 11.30 6.47
C VAL A 9 3.38 11.69 5.04
N GLN A 10 4.36 11.80 4.14
CA GLN A 10 4.11 12.09 2.73
C GLN A 10 3.37 10.95 2.03
N LEU A 11 3.72 9.70 2.34
CA LEU A 11 3.02 8.53 1.81
C LEU A 11 1.56 8.51 2.23
N VAL A 12 1.28 8.73 3.53
CA VAL A 12 -0.10 8.79 4.04
C VAL A 12 -0.87 9.94 3.39
N ARG A 13 -0.26 11.12 3.25
CA ARG A 13 -0.88 12.26 2.56
C ARG A 13 -1.23 11.92 1.10
N SER A 14 -0.31 11.26 0.38
CA SER A 14 -0.54 10.85 -1.01
C SER A 14 -1.69 9.84 -1.13
N ILE A 15 -1.78 8.87 -0.21
CA ILE A 15 -2.89 7.92 -0.15
C ILE A 15 -4.22 8.66 0.07
N VAL A 16 -4.25 9.64 0.98
CA VAL A 16 -5.47 10.43 1.24
C VAL A 16 -5.88 11.24 0.00
N GLU A 17 -4.94 11.91 -0.68
CA GLU A 17 -5.22 12.63 -1.92
C GLU A 17 -5.76 11.70 -3.00
N LEU A 18 -5.17 10.51 -3.15
CA LEU A 18 -5.65 9.50 -4.09
C LEU A 18 -7.09 9.07 -3.80
N VAL A 19 -7.45 8.87 -2.52
CA VAL A 19 -8.82 8.53 -2.11
C VAL A 19 -9.78 9.68 -2.41
N VAL A 20 -9.38 10.93 -2.16
CA VAL A 20 -10.21 12.10 -2.47
C VAL A 20 -10.48 12.17 -3.96
N ILE A 21 -9.44 12.12 -4.81
CA ILE A 21 -9.57 12.13 -6.27
C ILE A 21 -10.48 10.99 -6.73
N PHE A 22 -10.33 9.80 -6.16
CA PHE A 22 -11.16 8.66 -6.50
C PHE A 22 -12.65 8.91 -6.22
N VAL A 23 -12.98 9.41 -5.03
CA VAL A 23 -14.36 9.68 -4.63
C VAL A 23 -14.95 10.84 -5.41
N THR A 24 -14.19 11.90 -5.70
CA THR A 24 -14.71 13.10 -6.35
C THR A 24 -14.73 12.99 -7.87
N GLU A 25 -13.75 12.33 -8.47
CA GLU A 25 -13.59 12.29 -9.94
C GLU A 25 -14.03 10.96 -10.54
N VAL A 26 -13.70 9.81 -9.93
CA VAL A 26 -14.01 8.50 -10.51
C VAL A 26 -15.44 8.07 -10.24
N ALA A 27 -15.97 8.33 -9.04
CA ALA A 27 -17.37 8.05 -8.75
C ALA A 27 -18.34 8.86 -9.64
N ALA A 28 -17.92 10.05 -10.10
CA ALA A 28 -18.69 10.90 -10.99
C ALA A 28 -18.79 10.36 -12.43
N HIS A 29 -17.86 9.51 -12.87
CA HIS A 29 -17.82 8.94 -14.23
C HIS A 29 -18.69 7.69 -14.42
N GLY A 30 -19.33 7.18 -13.35
CA GLY A 30 -20.29 6.08 -13.40
C GLY A 30 -19.85 4.78 -12.69
N PRO A 31 -20.81 3.88 -12.38
CA PRO A 31 -20.61 2.77 -11.44
C PRO A 31 -19.64 1.69 -11.92
N ILE A 32 -19.56 1.44 -13.23
CA ILE A 32 -18.65 0.40 -13.78
C ILE A 32 -17.19 0.82 -13.65
N THR A 33 -16.87 2.09 -13.93
CA THR A 33 -15.51 2.65 -13.82
C THR A 33 -14.99 2.55 -12.38
N LEU A 34 -15.86 2.83 -11.41
CA LEU A 34 -15.57 2.68 -9.99
C LEU A 34 -15.22 1.22 -9.64
N LEU A 35 -16.02 0.26 -10.11
CA LEU A 35 -15.80 -1.17 -9.82
C LEU A 35 -14.49 -1.70 -10.42
N ILE A 36 -14.15 -1.31 -11.65
CA ILE A 36 -12.91 -1.74 -12.32
C ILE A 36 -11.69 -1.18 -11.58
N PHE A 37 -11.71 0.10 -11.22
CA PHE A 37 -10.64 0.70 -10.43
C PHE A 37 -10.53 0.02 -9.06
N LEU A 38 -11.66 -0.18 -8.36
CA LEU A 38 -11.66 -0.78 -7.03
C LEU A 38 -11.09 -2.21 -7.07
N ALA A 39 -11.42 -2.99 -8.10
CA ALA A 39 -10.84 -4.32 -8.30
C ALA A 39 -9.32 -4.25 -8.52
N GLY A 40 -8.84 -3.33 -9.35
CA GLY A 40 -7.40 -3.12 -9.59
C GLY A 40 -6.66 -2.65 -8.34
N ALA A 41 -7.25 -1.72 -7.59
CA ALA A 41 -6.72 -1.23 -6.31
C ALA A 41 -6.64 -2.36 -5.29
N ALA A 42 -7.73 -3.11 -5.11
CA ALA A 42 -7.78 -4.25 -4.20
C ALA A 42 -6.73 -5.31 -4.55
N LEU A 43 -6.57 -5.64 -5.82
CA LEU A 43 -5.56 -6.60 -6.29
C LEU A 43 -4.14 -6.11 -6.00
N THR A 44 -3.87 -4.83 -6.28
CA THR A 44 -2.54 -4.23 -6.05
C THR A 44 -2.22 -4.15 -4.56
N THR A 45 -3.17 -3.71 -3.72
CA THR A 45 -3.01 -3.67 -2.27
C THR A 45 -2.81 -5.07 -1.69
N PHE A 46 -3.57 -6.05 -2.17
CA PHE A 46 -3.40 -7.45 -1.74
C PHE A 46 -2.01 -7.97 -2.11
N ALA A 47 -1.58 -7.79 -3.35
CA ALA A 47 -0.26 -8.24 -3.80
C ALA A 47 0.87 -7.57 -3.01
N ALA A 48 0.81 -6.25 -2.83
CA ALA A 48 1.80 -5.49 -2.07
C ALA A 48 1.82 -5.91 -0.59
N GLY A 49 0.65 -6.06 0.04
CA GLY A 49 0.52 -6.49 1.42
C GLY A 49 1.02 -7.91 1.66
N PHE A 50 0.63 -8.84 0.79
CA PHE A 50 1.11 -10.23 0.84
C PHE A 50 2.63 -10.28 0.70
N PHE A 51 3.20 -9.57 -0.28
CA PHE A 51 4.64 -9.50 -0.46
C PHE A 51 5.35 -8.89 0.75
N ALA A 52 4.81 -7.81 1.32
CA ALA A 52 5.35 -7.20 2.54
C ALA A 52 5.37 -8.19 3.71
N VAL A 53 4.31 -8.98 3.90
CA VAL A 53 4.27 -10.03 4.93
C VAL A 53 5.37 -11.07 4.70
N LEU A 54 5.54 -11.56 3.46
CA LEU A 54 6.57 -12.55 3.15
C LEU A 54 7.98 -11.99 3.37
N VAL A 55 8.25 -10.76 2.93
CA VAL A 55 9.54 -10.09 3.12
C VAL A 55 9.85 -9.88 4.60
N LEU A 56 8.87 -9.44 5.39
CA LEU A 56 9.03 -9.27 6.83
C LEU A 56 9.25 -10.61 7.54
N GLY A 57 8.56 -11.67 7.14
CA GLY A 57 8.77 -13.02 7.65
C GLY A 57 10.18 -13.53 7.35
N ALA A 58 10.62 -13.42 6.10
CA ALA A 58 11.97 -13.83 5.69
C ALA A 58 13.06 -13.01 6.41
N ALA A 59 12.84 -11.70 6.59
CA ALA A 59 13.75 -10.85 7.35
C ALA A 59 13.81 -11.26 8.82
N ALA A 60 12.66 -11.57 9.44
CA ALA A 60 12.59 -12.02 10.83
C ALA A 60 13.30 -13.37 11.03
N ASP A 61 13.12 -14.33 10.12
CA ASP A 61 13.81 -15.61 10.15
C ASP A 61 15.33 -15.43 9.96
N GLY A 62 15.75 -14.58 9.01
CA GLY A 62 17.16 -14.25 8.81
C GLY A 62 17.80 -13.60 10.04
N VAL A 63 17.08 -12.70 10.72
CA VAL A 63 17.53 -12.10 11.99
C VAL A 63 17.63 -13.15 13.08
N ARG A 64 16.65 -14.06 13.18
CA ARG A 64 16.66 -15.13 14.17
C ARG A 64 17.88 -16.04 14.02
N GLU A 65 18.19 -16.45 12.79
CA GLU A 65 19.35 -17.29 12.50
C GLU A 65 20.68 -16.57 12.76
N ALA A 66 20.75 -15.27 12.48
CA ALA A 66 21.94 -14.46 12.80
C ALA A 66 22.17 -14.26 14.31
N VAL A 67 21.11 -14.31 15.13
CA VAL A 67 21.17 -14.07 16.58
C VAL A 67 21.26 -15.37 17.40
N ALA A 68 20.80 -16.50 16.86
CA ALA A 68 20.86 -17.83 17.48
C ALA A 68 21.53 -18.84 16.54
N PRO A 69 22.89 -18.86 16.46
CA PRO A 69 23.63 -19.84 15.66
C PRO A 69 23.58 -21.25 16.23
#